data_AF-A0A925FHB7-F1
#
_entry.id   AF-A0A925FHB7-F1
#
_cell.length_a   1.000
_cell.length_b   1.000
_cell.length_c   1.000
_cell.angle_alpha   90.00
_cell.angle_beta   90.00
_cell.angle_gamma   90.00
#
_symmetry.space_group_name_H-M   'P 1'
#
loop_
_entity.id
_entity.type
_entity.pdbx_description
1 polymer ?
#
loop_
_entity_poly.entity_id
_entity_poly.type
_entity_poly.pdbx_seq_one_letter_code
_entity_poly.pdbx_strand_id
1 'polypeptide(L)' 'MSDCMNIEVRERLPEWLHDALPAGERAVVDAHLATCAECAAELEVLRVALATMRARPVPHI' A
#
# COMPACT_ATOMS: atom_id res chain seq x y z
N MET A 1 0.31 14.29 14.67
CA MET A 1 -0.17 12.95 14.27
C MET A 1 -1.47 13.20 13.56
N SER A 2 -1.40 13.50 12.26
CA SER A 2 -2.58 13.84 11.48
C SER A 2 -3.04 12.56 10.82
N ASP A 3 -3.64 11.65 11.59
CA ASP A 3 -4.20 10.42 11.02
C ASP A 3 -4.97 10.75 9.74
N CYS A 4 -4.49 10.22 8.61
CA CYS A 4 -5.23 10.34 7.37
C CYS A 4 -6.61 9.72 7.63
N MET A 5 -7.66 10.56 7.62
CA MET A 5 -9.02 10.12 7.94
C MET A 5 -9.65 9.29 6.80
N ASN A 6 -8.92 9.10 5.69
CA ASN A 6 -9.36 8.27 4.58
C ASN A 6 -9.01 6.80 4.83
N ILE A 7 -9.72 6.19 5.78
CA ILE A 7 -9.59 4.77 6.15
C ILE A 7 -9.72 3.87 4.92
N GLU A 8 -10.60 4.21 3.98
CA GLU A 8 -10.84 3.44 2.77
C GLU A 8 -9.61 3.36 1.86
N VAL A 9 -8.85 4.45 1.73
CA VAL A 9 -7.56 4.43 1.01
C VAL A 9 -6.54 3.56 1.74
N ARG A 10 -6.46 3.65 3.07
CA ARG A 10 -5.50 2.87 3.88
C ARG A 10 -5.75 1.37 3.79
N GLU A 11 -7.00 0.94 3.91
CA GLU A 11 -7.41 -0.46 3.76
C GLU A 11 -7.09 -1.01 2.36
N ARG A 12 -7.08 -0.13 1.35
CA ARG A 12 -6.79 -0.49 -0.05
C ARG A 12 -5.31 -0.43 -0.41
N LEU A 13 -4.42 0.08 0.44
CA LEU A 13 -2.97 0.10 0.17
C LEU A 13 -2.37 -1.30 -0.07
N PRO A 14 -2.74 -2.35 0.69
CA PRO A 14 -2.27 -3.71 0.41
C PRO A 14 -2.76 -4.21 -0.95
N GLU A 15 -4.03 -4.01 -1.29
CA GLU A 15 -4.60 -4.42 -2.58
C GLU A 15 -3.95 -3.67 -3.75
N TRP A 16 -3.68 -2.37 -3.57
CA TRP A 16 -2.91 -1.55 -4.51
C TRP A 16 -1.50 -2.09 -4.72
N LEU A 17 -0.83 -2.51 -3.62
CA LEU A 17 0.53 -3.08 -3.66
C LEU A 17 0.57 -4.43 -4.38
N HIS A 18 -0.48 -5.22 -4.26
CA HIS A 18 -0.61 -6.53 -4.90
C HIS A 18 -1.17 -6.49 -6.33
N ASP A 19 -1.46 -5.30 -6.85
CA ASP A 19 -2.13 -5.13 -8.14
C ASP A 19 -3.49 -5.84 -8.24
N ALA A 20 -4.19 -5.88 -7.11
CA ALA A 20 -5.50 -6.52 -6.96
C ALA A 20 -6.67 -5.53 -7.07
N LEU A 21 -6.40 -4.22 -7.16
CA LEU A 21 -7.43 -3.20 -7.33
C LEU A 21 -7.84 -3.03 -8.80
N PRO A 22 -9.14 -2.84 -9.09
CA PRO A 22 -9.59 -2.41 -10.40
C PRO A 22 -9.07 -1.00 -10.73
N ALA A 23 -8.85 -0.73 -12.02
CA ALA A 23 -8.20 0.50 -12.51
C ALA A 23 -8.84 1.81 -12.00
N GLY A 24 -10.17 1.83 -11.83
CA GLY A 24 -10.88 3.00 -11.30
C GLY A 24 -10.53 3.31 -9.84
N GLU A 25 -10.40 2.28 -9.01
CA GLU A 25 -10.07 2.43 -7.58
C GLU A 25 -8.58 2.72 -7.39
N ARG A 26 -7.73 2.10 -8.23
CA ARG A 26 -6.30 2.40 -8.28
C ARG A 26 -6.05 3.89 -8.55
N ALA A 27 -6.76 4.49 -9.50
CA ALA A 27 -6.62 5.92 -9.81
C ALA A 27 -6.99 6.84 -8.63
N VAL A 28 -8.00 6.45 -7.84
CA VAL A 28 -8.41 7.20 -6.63
C VAL A 28 -7.31 7.14 -5.56
N VAL A 29 -6.75 5.94 -5.33
CA VAL A 29 -5.65 5.75 -4.38
C VAL A 29 -4.40 6.50 -4.85
N ASP A 30 -4.05 6.46 -6.13
CA ASP A 30 -2.92 7.22 -6.69
C ASP A 30 -3.07 8.73 -6.52
N ALA A 31 -4.27 9.26 -6.79
CA ALA A 31 -4.56 10.67 -6.58
C ALA A 31 -4.41 11.07 -5.11
N HIS A 32 -4.82 10.20 -4.18
CA HIS A 32 -4.66 10.44 -2.75
C HIS A 32 -3.19 10.38 -2.33
N LEU A 33 -2.42 9.38 -2.78
CA LEU A 33 -1.00 9.23 -2.49
C LEU A 33 -0.18 10.43 -2.96
N ALA A 34 -0.59 11.08 -4.05
CA ALA A 34 0.04 12.33 -4.51
C ALA A 34 -0.19 13.53 -3.58
N THR A 35 -1.19 13.48 -2.70
CA THR A 35 -1.57 14.58 -1.80
C THR A 35 -1.32 14.28 -0.32
N CYS A 36 -1.21 13.00 0.06
CA CYS A 36 -1.06 12.57 1.43
C CYS A 36 0.30 11.89 1.68
N ALA A 37 1.20 12.62 2.35
CA ALA A 37 2.51 12.10 2.71
C ALA A 37 2.46 10.93 3.71
N GLU A 38 1.44 10.86 4.56
CA GLU A 38 1.28 9.78 5.54
C GLU A 38 0.92 8.45 4.86
N CYS A 39 -0.04 8.44 3.94
CA CYS A 39 -0.36 7.24 3.16
C CYS A 39 0.80 6.83 2.25
N ALA A 40 1.56 7.78 1.70
CA ALA A 40 2.78 7.48 0.95
C ALA A 40 3.85 6.81 1.84
N ALA A 41 4.07 7.31 3.06
CA ALA A 41 4.99 6.70 4.00
C ALA A 41 4.56 5.29 4.43
N GLU A 42 3.27 5.09 4.69
CA GLU A 42 2.71 3.76 5.02
C GLU A 42 2.88 2.76 3.88
N LEU A 43 2.64 3.20 2.64
CA LEU A 43 2.87 2.40 1.44
C LEU A 43 4.35 1.98 1.32
N GLU A 44 5.30 2.87 1.57
CA GLU A 44 6.73 2.53 1.54
C GLU A 44 7.10 1.50 2.61
N VAL A 45 6.53 1.59 3.82
CA VAL A 45 6.73 0.56 4.85
C VAL A 45 6.22 -0.81 4.37
N LEU A 46 5.04 -0.85 3.76
CA LEU A 46 4.48 -2.09 3.21
C LEU A 46 5.33 -2.63 2.04
N ARG A 47 5.86 -1.76 1.17
CA ARG A 47 6.77 -2.15 0.07
C ARG A 47 8.05 -2.80 0.62
N VAL A 48 8.66 -2.22 1.64
CA VAL A 48 9.86 -2.77 2.28
C VAL A 48 9.56 -4.11 2.96
N ALA A 49 8.42 -4.22 3.66
CA ALA A 49 7.98 -5.49 4.24
C ALA A 49 7.78 -6.57 3.17
N LEU A 50 7.16 -6.25 2.03
CA LEU A 50 6.99 -7.19 0.93
C LEU A 50 8.33 -7.59 0.30
N ALA A 51 9.24 -6.63 0.08
CA ALA A 51 10.56 -6.89 -0.48
C ALA A 51 11.38 -7.82 0.44
N THR A 52 11.34 -7.59 1.75
CA THR A 52 12.02 -8.46 2.73
C THR A 52 11.40 -9.85 2.82
N MET A 53 10.07 -9.96 2.72
CA MET A 53 9.38 -11.26 2.66
C MET A 53 9.72 -12.02 1.36
N ARG A 54 9.73 -11.36 0.21
CA ARG A 54 10.09 -11.97 -1.10
C ARG A 54 11.55 -12.40 -1.18
N ALA A 55 12.45 -11.65 -0.54
CA ALA A 55 13.87 -11.97 -0.50
C ALA A 55 14.17 -13.24 0.32
N ARG A 56 13.25 -13.66 1.20
CA ARG A 56 13.37 -14.88 1.98
C ARG A 56 12.70 -16.03 1.23
N PRO A 57 13.44 -17.03 0.72
CA PRO A 57 12.80 -18.24 0.23
C PRO A 57 12.08 -18.90 1.40
N VAL A 58 10.77 -19.11 1.27
CA VAL A 58 10.01 -19.93 2.22
C VAL A 58 10.51 -21.38 2.08
N PRO A 59 11.15 -21.95 3.11
CA PRO A 59 11.43 -23.38 3.10
C PRO A 59 10.08 -24.11 3.16
N HIS A 60 9.75 -24.79 2.06
CA HIS A 60 8.68 -25.76 2.02
C HIS A 60 9.22 -27.01 2.75
N ILE A 61 8.81 -27.17 4.01
CA ILE A 61 9.03 -28.40 4.80
C ILE A 61 8.00 -29.46 4.44
#